data_AF-A0AA85JJC9-F1
#
_entry.id   AF-A0AA85JJC9-F1
#
_cell.length_a   1.000
_cell.length_b   1.000
_cell.length_c   1.000
_cell.angle_alpha   90.00
_cell.angle_beta   90.00
_cell.angle_gamma   90.00
#
_symmetry.space_group_name_H-M   'P 1'
#
loop_
_entity.id
_entity.type
_entity.pdbx_description
1 polymer ?
#
loop_
_entity_poly.entity_id
_entity_poly.type
_entity_poly.pdbx_seq_one_letter_code
_entity_poly.pdbx_strand_id
1 'polypeptide(L)'
;MNTYTESKSLPVTRDWSSGICNCFDDMNSCYLTTFCLPCYLCYLYDVMGEACWLPVIGSGPLKLRIKHRMKQHIVGNLADDYCVSKQMVKNLNITVTNI
;
A
#
# COMPACT_ATOMS: atom_id res chain seq x y z
N MET A 1 5.04 34.08 -36.85
CA MET A 1 4.08 33.79 -35.77
C MET A 1 4.67 32.65 -34.97
N ASN A 2 5.14 32.91 -33.75
CA ASN A 2 5.84 31.93 -32.93
C ASN A 2 4.84 30.98 -32.28
N THR A 3 5.11 29.68 -32.41
CA THR A 3 4.36 28.58 -31.82
C THR A 3 4.68 28.46 -30.33
N TYR A 4 3.82 29.01 -29.47
CA TYR A 4 3.82 28.66 -28.05
C TYR A 4 3.00 27.38 -27.90
N THR A 5 3.66 26.22 -28.02
CA THR A 5 3.11 24.99 -27.46
C THR A 5 3.24 25.12 -25.95
N GLU A 6 2.14 25.50 -25.31
CA GLU A 6 1.98 25.40 -23.86
C GLU A 6 2.12 23.91 -23.48
N SER A 7 3.32 23.53 -23.03
CA SER A 7 3.55 22.21 -22.45
C SER A 7 2.81 22.18 -21.12
N LYS A 8 1.56 21.70 -21.13
CA LYS A 8 0.93 21.20 -19.90
C LYS A 8 1.88 20.15 -19.34
N SER A 9 2.64 20.50 -18.30
CA SER A 9 3.44 19.54 -17.55
C SER A 9 2.46 18.48 -17.08
N LEU A 10 2.51 17.29 -17.68
CA LEU A 10 1.78 16.12 -17.17
C LEU A 10 2.11 16.04 -15.68
N PRO A 11 1.11 15.83 -14.79
CA PRO A 11 1.38 15.68 -13.37
C PRO A 11 2.52 14.67 -13.24
N VAL A 12 3.58 15.02 -12.49
CA VAL A 12 4.75 14.15 -12.33
C VAL A 12 4.25 12.86 -11.69
N THR A 13 3.99 11.86 -12.52
CA THR A 13 3.45 10.61 -12.07
C THR A 13 4.61 9.78 -11.55
N ARG A 14 4.58 9.40 -10.27
CA ARG A 14 5.70 8.74 -9.61
C ARG A 14 5.44 7.25 -9.47
N ASP A 15 6.47 6.43 -9.64
CA ASP A 15 6.39 5.00 -9.33
C ASP A 15 6.54 4.73 -7.82
N TRP A 16 6.18 3.51 -7.39
CA TRP A 16 6.46 3.06 -6.04
C TRP A 16 7.97 3.08 -5.77
N SER A 17 8.37 3.77 -4.71
CA SER A 17 9.77 3.90 -4.29
C SER A 17 10.19 2.83 -3.29
N SER A 18 9.24 2.15 -2.66
CA SER A 18 9.47 1.13 -1.64
C SER A 18 9.13 -0.25 -2.21
N GLY A 19 10.03 -1.21 -1.99
CA GLY A 19 9.82 -2.61 -2.36
C GLY A 19 8.79 -3.31 -1.47
N ILE A 20 8.32 -4.48 -1.92
CA ILE A 20 7.28 -5.25 -1.22
C ILE A 20 7.73 -5.76 0.16
N CYS A 21 9.04 -5.92 0.34
CA CYS A 21 9.69 -6.39 1.55
C CYS A 21 10.41 -5.27 2.32
N ASN A 22 10.22 -4.00 1.96
CA ASN A 22 10.82 -2.88 2.72
C ASN A 22 10.29 -2.77 4.15
N CYS A 23 9.35 -3.62 4.58
CA CYS A 23 9.01 -3.77 5.99
C CYS A 23 10.21 -4.15 6.87
N PHE A 24 11.26 -4.77 6.32
CA PHE A 24 12.48 -5.07 7.08
C PHE A 24 13.30 -3.82 7.43
N ASP A 25 13.05 -2.68 6.78
CA ASP A 25 13.64 -1.41 7.19
C ASP A 25 13.04 -0.93 8.54
N ASP A 26 11.81 -1.35 8.84
CA ASP A 26 11.07 -1.09 10.08
C ASP A 26 10.66 -2.41 10.76
N MET A 27 11.59 -3.04 11.48
CA MET A 27 11.36 -4.36 12.11
C MET A 27 10.14 -4.41 13.03
N ASN A 28 9.78 -3.30 13.69
CA ASN A 28 8.57 -3.21 14.51
C ASN A 28 7.30 -3.35 13.66
N SER A 29 7.25 -2.68 12.51
CA SER A 29 6.16 -2.79 11.54
C SER A 29 6.12 -4.19 10.94
N CYS A 30 7.27 -4.78 10.65
CA CYS A 30 7.37 -6.16 10.18
C CYS A 30 6.79 -7.15 11.20
N TYR A 31 7.18 -7.04 12.47
CA TYR A 31 6.68 -7.90 13.54
C TYR A 31 5.17 -7.73 13.74
N LEU A 32 4.68 -6.50 13.83
CA LEU A 32 3.25 -6.23 13.98
C LEU A 32 2.43 -6.74 12.79
N THR A 33 2.95 -6.62 11.57
CA THR A 33 2.27 -7.17 10.37
C THR A 33 2.19 -8.70 10.43
N THR A 34 3.23 -9.37 10.93
CA THR A 34 3.31 -10.85 11.04
C THR A 34 2.47 -11.40 12.20
N PHE A 35 2.52 -10.78 13.37
CA PHE A 35 1.91 -11.31 14.60
C PHE A 35 0.55 -10.68 14.98
N CYS A 36 0.31 -9.41 14.61
CA CYS A 36 -1.02 -8.78 14.74
C CYS A 36 -1.38 -7.92 13.52
N LEU A 37 -1.56 -8.56 12.37
CA LEU A 37 -2.03 -7.92 11.16
C LEU A 37 -3.29 -7.03 11.36
N PRO A 38 -4.35 -7.45 12.09
CA PRO A 38 -5.52 -6.59 12.26
C PRO A 38 -5.23 -5.33 13.08
N CYS A 39 -4.36 -5.41 14.10
CA CYS A 39 -3.92 -4.24 14.86
C CYS A 39 -3.19 -3.24 13.96
N TYR A 40 -2.25 -3.74 13.16
CA TYR A 40 -1.44 -2.90 12.27
C TYR A 40 -2.28 -2.29 11.15
N LEU A 41 -3.21 -3.05 10.58
CA LEU A 41 -4.16 -2.51 9.61
C LEU A 41 -5.03 -1.43 10.24
N CYS A 42 -5.58 -1.64 11.44
CA CYS A 42 -6.35 -0.61 12.15
C CYS A 42 -5.58 0.70 12.26
N TYR A 43 -4.30 0.65 12.66
CA TYR A 43 -3.42 1.82 12.70
C TYR A 43 -3.28 2.49 11.32
N LEU A 44 -3.05 1.71 10.25
CA LEU A 44 -2.95 2.27 8.90
C LEU A 44 -4.26 2.88 8.38
N TYR A 45 -5.41 2.30 8.74
CA TYR A 45 -6.72 2.86 8.41
C TYR A 45 -6.91 4.20 9.12
N ASP A 46 -6.53 4.30 10.39
CA ASP A 46 -6.59 5.55 11.16
C ASP A 46 -5.70 6.65 10.56
N VAL A 47 -4.44 6.32 10.22
CA VAL A 47 -3.51 7.23 9.49
C VAL A 47 -4.11 7.70 8.16
N MET A 48 -4.91 6.86 7.50
CA MET A 48 -5.56 7.20 6.23
C MET A 48 -6.89 7.93 6.40
N GLY A 49 -7.34 8.18 7.63
CA GLY A 49 -8.60 8.83 7.99
C GLY A 49 -9.81 7.93 7.79
N GLU A 50 -9.67 6.63 8.08
CA GLU A 50 -10.71 5.61 7.95
C GLU A 50 -10.91 4.88 9.29
N ALA A 51 -12.05 4.22 9.46
CA ALA A 51 -12.34 3.58 10.73
C ALA A 51 -11.52 2.30 10.97
N CYS A 52 -10.95 2.18 12.17
CA CYS A 52 -10.15 1.05 12.63
C CYS A 52 -10.84 -0.32 12.58
N TRP A 53 -12.19 -0.38 12.58
CA TRP A 53 -12.94 -1.64 12.54
C TRP A 53 -13.06 -2.22 11.12
N LEU A 54 -12.69 -1.48 10.08
CA LEU A 54 -12.80 -1.93 8.70
C LEU A 54 -11.99 -3.21 8.41
N PRO A 55 -10.72 -3.35 8.87
CA PRO A 55 -9.98 -4.61 8.75
C PRO A 55 -10.70 -5.82 9.34
N VAL A 56 -11.47 -5.64 10.42
CA VAL A 56 -12.18 -6.72 11.11
C VAL A 56 -13.33 -7.25 10.26
N ILE A 57 -13.98 -6.40 9.47
CA ILE A 57 -15.07 -6.80 8.56
C ILE A 57 -14.58 -7.25 7.18
N GLY A 58 -13.27 -7.48 7.02
CA GLY A 58 -12.68 -8.01 5.78
C GLY A 58 -12.16 -6.96 4.80
N SER A 59 -12.04 -5.68 5.20
CA SER A 59 -11.34 -4.71 4.36
C SER A 59 -9.83 -4.94 4.42
N GLY A 60 -9.31 -5.66 3.43
CA GLY A 60 -7.88 -5.99 3.36
C GLY A 60 -6.97 -4.78 3.05
N PRO A 61 -5.66 -5.02 2.90
CA PRO A 61 -4.66 -3.99 2.59
C PRO A 61 -4.85 -3.34 1.20
N LEU A 62 -5.60 -3.99 0.30
CA LEU A 62 -5.86 -3.50 -1.05
C LEU A 62 -6.51 -2.11 -1.07
N LYS A 63 -7.53 -1.88 -0.22
CA LYS A 63 -8.22 -0.59 -0.14
C LYS A 63 -7.26 0.52 0.27
N LEU A 64 -6.40 0.26 1.26
CA LEU A 64 -5.36 1.20 1.69
C LEU A 64 -4.36 1.48 0.56
N ARG A 65 -3.93 0.45 -0.16
CA ARG A 65 -2.98 0.58 -1.28
C ARG A 65 -3.54 1.46 -2.41
N ILE A 66 -4.78 1.22 -2.80
CA ILE A 66 -5.47 2.04 -3.82
C ILE A 66 -5.63 3.47 -3.33
N LYS A 67 -6.11 3.67 -2.09
CA LYS A 67 -6.27 5.02 -1.52
C LYS A 67 -4.94 5.76 -1.44
N HIS A 68 -3.86 5.07 -1.05
CA HIS A 68 -2.52 5.64 -0.98
C HIS A 68 -2.03 6.06 -2.37
N ARG A 69 -2.20 5.20 -3.38
CA ARG A 69 -1.88 5.54 -4.77
C ARG A 69 -2.61 6.80 -5.24
N MET A 70 -3.92 6.86 -5.01
CA MET A 70 -4.74 8.00 -5.42
C MET A 70 -4.31 9.29 -4.72
N LYS A 71 -3.96 9.22 -3.42
CA LYS A 71 -3.45 10.37 -2.65
C LYS A 71 -2.06 10.83 -3.11
N GLN A 72 -1.20 9.91 -3.52
CA GLN A 72 0.20 10.18 -3.87
C GLN A 72 0.46 10.29 -5.37
N HIS A 73 -0.59 10.30 -6.20
CA HIS A 73 -0.52 10.33 -7.66
C HIS A 73 0.46 9.30 -8.25
N ILE A 74 0.46 8.09 -7.68
CA ILE A 74 1.33 7.00 -8.12
C ILE A 74 0.72 6.33 -9.37
N VAL A 75 1.54 6.04 -10.38
CA VAL A 75 1.09 5.31 -11.58
C VAL A 75 0.80 3.86 -11.27
N GLY A 76 -0.21 3.29 -11.92
CA GLY A 76 -0.37 1.85 -12.03
C GLY A 76 -1.79 1.45 -12.37
N ASN A 77 -2.03 0.14 -12.42
CA ASN A 77 -3.36 -0.44 -12.63
C ASN A 77 -3.87 -1.14 -11.35
N LEU A 78 -5.17 -1.42 -11.29
CA LEU A 78 -5.82 -2.06 -10.14
C LEU A 78 -5.42 -3.55 -9.99
N ALA A 79 -5.14 -4.21 -11.12
CA ALA A 79 -4.78 -5.63 -11.15
C ALA A 79 -3.44 -5.89 -10.43
N ASP A 80 -2.46 -5.01 -10.64
CA ASP A 80 -1.16 -5.06 -10.00
C ASP A 80 -1.30 -4.84 -8.49
N ASP A 81 -2.15 -3.90 -8.06
CA ASP A 81 -2.41 -3.69 -6.63
C ASP A 81 -3.06 -4.91 -5.98
N TYR A 82 -4.00 -5.56 -6.67
CA TYR A 82 -4.63 -6.79 -6.20
C TYR A 82 -3.62 -7.94 -6.08
N CYS A 83 -2.81 -8.14 -7.11
CA CYS A 83 -1.78 -9.18 -7.14
C CYS A 83 -0.75 -8.97 -6.01
N VAL A 84 -0.24 -7.75 -5.87
CA VAL A 84 0.70 -7.37 -4.82
C VAL A 84 0.09 -7.54 -3.42
N SER A 85 -1.16 -7.10 -3.21
CA SER A 85 -1.84 -7.26 -1.92
C SER A 85 -2.05 -8.72 -1.54
N LYS A 86 -2.35 -9.60 -2.51
CA LYS A 86 -2.41 -11.05 -2.28
C LYS A 86 -1.05 -11.66 -1.97
N GLN A 87 -0.01 -11.23 -2.69
CA GLN A 87 1.35 -11.72 -2.47
C GLN A 87 1.84 -11.38 -1.05
N MET A 88 1.50 -10.20 -0.52
CA MET A 88 1.81 -9.81 0.86
C MET A 88 1.20 -10.77 1.87
N VAL A 89 -0.09 -11.09 1.74
CA VAL A 89 -0.78 -12.04 2.64
C VAL A 89 -0.18 -13.45 2.55
N LYS A 90 0.18 -13.89 1.34
CA LYS A 90 0.83 -15.20 1.14
C LYS A 90 2.23 -15.23 1.77
N ASN A 91 3.01 -14.18 1.60
CA ASN A 91 4.35 -14.07 2.19
C ASN A 91 4.28 -14.02 3.72
N LEU A 92 3.32 -13.30 4.30
CA LEU A 92 3.09 -13.30 5.74
C LEU A 92 2.79 -14.71 6.27
N ASN A 93 1.91 -15.47 5.62
CA ASN A 93 1.63 -16.85 6.03
C ASN A 93 2.88 -17.74 5.98
N ILE A 94 3.71 -17.60 4.94
CA ILE A 94 4.98 -18.35 4.83
C ILE A 94 5.94 -17.96 5.95
N THR A 95 6.08 -16.66 6.24
CA THR A 95 6.94 -16.16 7.31
C THR A 95 6.46 -16.63 8.69
N VAL A 96 5.14 -16.58 8.98
CA VAL A 96 4.59 -17.11 10.24
C VAL A 96 4.83 -18.61 10.39
N THR A 97 4.79 -19.38 9.30
CA THR A 97 5.04 -20.84 9.37
C THR A 97 6.51 -21.24 9.49
N ASN A 98 7.45 -20.32 9.25
CA ASN A 98 8.90 -20.58 9.30
C ASN A 98 9.61 -19.86 10.48
N ILE A 99 8.85 -19.25 11.39
CA ILE A 99 9.34 -18.73 12.68
C ILE A 99 8.98 -19.75 13.76
#